data_AF-A0A9Q2P3G3-F1
#
_entry.id   AF-A0A9Q2P3G3-F1
#
_cell.length_a   1.000
_cell.length_b   1.000
_cell.length_c   1.000
_cell.angle_alpha   90.00
_cell.angle_beta   90.00
_cell.angle_gamma   90.00
#
_symmetry.space_group_name_H-M   'P 1'
#
loop_
_entity.id
_entity.type
_entity.pdbx_description
1 polymer ?
#
loop_
_entity_poly.entity_id
_entity_poly.type
_entity_poly.pdbx_seq_one_letter_code
_entity_poly.pdbx_strand_id
1 'polypeptide(L)'
;MTFTTRFAPSPTGPLHLGHAYSAMLAYDMAQAHGGRFLLRIEDIDTSRARPAFEAQIYDDLAWLGLTWETPVLRQSDNMNFYRQAIDTLWKSGLTYPCICNRRDLQAALSAPQEGAILTGPDGPIYPGTCRHVPAPDMPIPDTAALRLNMARVLPLLRELRYTETGTDAGAVDFSAEDLTQTLGDIVLARRDMGTSYHLSVVLDDAAQGITHVVRGADLAEATLIHVVLQRLLNLPTPVYHHHRLIRDDAGKRLAKRDDARAIAKYRADGATPGDIRAMVGLSG
;
A
#
# COMPACT_ATOMS: atom_id res chain seq x y z
N MET A 1 -10.92 3.08 -21.41
CA MET A 1 -10.97 2.50 -20.05
C MET A 1 -11.77 3.45 -19.17
N THR A 2 -12.61 2.93 -18.27
CA THR A 2 -13.40 3.74 -17.33
C THR A 2 -12.49 4.29 -16.24
N PHE A 3 -12.60 5.59 -15.91
CA PHE A 3 -11.89 6.20 -14.79
C PHE A 3 -12.34 5.52 -13.48
N THR A 4 -11.44 4.86 -12.77
CA THR A 4 -11.77 4.02 -11.60
C THR A 4 -10.76 4.30 -10.50
N THR A 5 -11.25 4.78 -9.36
CA THR A 5 -10.47 5.04 -8.14
C THR A 5 -10.96 4.12 -7.01
N ARG A 6 -10.17 4.07 -5.93
CA ARG A 6 -10.59 3.42 -4.68
C ARG A 6 -10.11 4.17 -3.45
N PHE A 7 -10.91 4.10 -2.40
CA PHE A 7 -10.44 4.28 -1.03
C PHE A 7 -10.25 2.90 -0.39
N ALA A 8 -9.06 2.65 0.15
CA ALA A 8 -8.66 1.33 0.62
C ALA A 8 -8.10 1.34 2.07
N PRO A 9 -8.93 1.60 3.09
CA PRO A 9 -8.48 1.69 4.47
C PRO A 9 -8.25 0.30 5.10
N SER A 10 -7.27 0.21 6.00
CA SER A 10 -7.15 -0.89 6.95
C SER A 10 -7.98 -0.61 8.20
N PRO A 11 -8.81 -1.56 8.69
CA PRO A 11 -9.69 -1.36 9.85
C PRO A 11 -8.93 -1.52 11.18
N THR A 12 -7.84 -0.76 11.37
CA THR A 12 -6.95 -0.84 12.54
C THR A 12 -7.13 0.31 13.53
N GLY A 13 -8.05 1.22 13.24
CA GLY A 13 -8.36 2.39 14.04
C GLY A 13 -9.42 3.27 13.38
N PRO A 14 -9.91 4.31 14.06
CA PRO A 14 -10.90 5.23 13.49
C PRO A 14 -10.31 6.05 12.34
N LEU A 15 -11.16 6.47 11.39
CA LEU A 15 -10.75 7.39 10.34
C LEU A 15 -10.45 8.78 10.92
N HIS A 16 -9.48 9.49 10.34
CA HIS A 16 -9.08 10.85 10.71
C HIS A 16 -9.11 11.75 9.47
N LEU A 17 -8.87 13.06 9.61
CA LEU A 17 -8.93 14.02 8.49
C LEU A 17 -8.09 13.63 7.26
N GLY A 18 -6.90 13.05 7.45
CA GLY A 18 -6.10 12.52 6.33
C GLY A 18 -6.82 11.43 5.52
N HIS A 19 -7.51 10.50 6.19
CA HIS A 19 -8.31 9.46 5.54
C HIS A 19 -9.52 10.06 4.82
N ALA A 20 -10.23 11.00 5.47
CA ALA A 20 -11.35 11.70 4.84
C ALA A 20 -10.90 12.45 3.59
N TYR A 21 -9.74 13.13 3.63
CA TYR A 21 -9.18 13.79 2.45
C TYR A 21 -8.90 12.81 1.31
N SER A 22 -8.23 11.68 1.60
CA SER A 22 -7.98 10.66 0.58
C SER A 22 -9.26 10.11 -0.02
N ALA A 23 -10.27 9.79 0.80
CA ALA A 23 -11.53 9.23 0.36
C ALA A 23 -12.34 10.23 -0.49
N MET A 24 -12.49 11.47 0.00
CA MET A 24 -13.21 12.53 -0.71
C MET A 24 -12.54 12.88 -2.03
N LEU A 25 -11.21 13.06 -2.05
CA LEU A 25 -10.50 13.39 -3.27
C LEU A 25 -10.63 12.27 -4.32
N ALA A 26 -10.47 11.01 -3.91
CA ALA A 26 -10.65 9.87 -4.80
C ALA A 26 -12.08 9.78 -5.36
N TYR A 27 -13.08 10.06 -4.53
CA TYR A 27 -14.49 10.10 -4.92
C TYR A 27 -14.77 11.26 -5.89
N ASP A 28 -14.35 12.47 -5.56
CA ASP A 28 -14.55 13.68 -6.36
C ASP A 28 -13.91 13.54 -7.74
N MET A 29 -12.69 12.99 -7.80
CA MET A 29 -12.02 12.70 -9.08
C MET A 29 -12.81 11.70 -9.92
N ALA A 30 -13.40 10.65 -9.31
CA ALA A 30 -14.26 9.73 -10.03
C ALA A 30 -15.52 10.43 -10.54
N GLN A 31 -16.21 11.20 -9.71
CA GLN A 31 -17.44 11.92 -10.11
C GLN A 31 -17.16 12.90 -11.25
N ALA A 32 -16.08 13.68 -11.18
CA ALA A 32 -15.70 14.63 -12.22
C ALA A 32 -15.45 13.99 -13.60
N HIS A 33 -15.09 12.70 -13.63
CA HIS A 33 -14.84 11.94 -14.86
C HIS A 33 -15.99 11.00 -15.24
N GLY A 34 -17.14 11.04 -14.54
CA GLY A 34 -18.22 10.07 -14.72
C GLY A 34 -17.75 8.62 -14.48
N GLY A 35 -16.78 8.46 -13.58
CA GLY A 35 -16.07 7.23 -13.29
C GLY A 35 -16.67 6.44 -12.14
N ARG A 36 -15.89 5.46 -11.68
CA ARG A 36 -16.24 4.52 -10.60
C ARG A 36 -15.41 4.81 -9.37
N PHE A 37 -16.05 4.78 -8.20
CA PHE A 37 -15.40 4.87 -6.90
C PHE A 37 -15.66 3.59 -6.10
N LEU A 38 -14.59 2.90 -5.76
CA LEU A 38 -14.64 1.65 -5.01
C LEU A 38 -14.19 1.84 -3.57
N LEU A 39 -14.75 1.04 -2.67
CA LEU A 39 -14.25 0.84 -1.32
C LEU A 39 -13.64 -0.56 -1.23
N ARG A 40 -12.46 -0.67 -0.62
CA ARG A 40 -11.79 -1.94 -0.33
C ARG A 40 -11.32 -1.96 1.12
N ILE A 41 -11.60 -3.03 1.85
CA ILE A 41 -11.12 -3.19 3.22
C ILE A 41 -9.81 -3.98 3.20
N GLU A 42 -8.73 -3.35 3.65
CA GLU A 42 -7.38 -3.94 3.66
C GLU A 42 -7.06 -4.53 5.04
N ASP A 43 -7.67 -5.69 5.33
CA ASP A 43 -7.72 -6.38 6.63
C ASP A 43 -6.80 -7.61 6.73
N ILE A 44 -5.77 -7.70 5.87
CA ILE A 44 -4.80 -8.82 5.88
C ILE A 44 -4.06 -8.98 7.22
N ASP A 45 -3.95 -7.91 8.02
CA ASP A 45 -3.36 -7.97 9.36
C ASP A 45 -4.46 -8.19 10.42
N THR A 46 -4.83 -9.45 10.58
CA THR A 46 -5.89 -9.89 11.52
C THR A 46 -5.56 -9.59 12.98
N SER A 47 -4.29 -9.39 13.32
CA SER A 47 -3.87 -9.02 14.68
C SER A 47 -4.31 -7.60 15.05
N ARG A 48 -4.43 -6.71 14.06
CA ARG A 48 -4.81 -5.30 14.25
C ARG A 48 -6.20 -4.96 13.71
N ALA A 49 -6.67 -5.67 12.68
CA ALA A 49 -7.99 -5.47 12.10
C ALA A 49 -9.09 -5.76 13.15
N ARG A 50 -10.10 -4.88 13.24
CA ARG A 50 -11.25 -5.06 14.13
C ARG A 50 -12.56 -4.82 13.38
N PRO A 51 -13.57 -5.70 13.49
CA PRO A 51 -14.88 -5.49 12.87
C PRO A 51 -15.54 -4.16 13.27
N ALA A 52 -15.32 -3.69 14.51
CA ALA A 52 -15.83 -2.41 14.97
C ALA A 52 -15.27 -1.22 14.16
N PHE A 53 -14.00 -1.26 13.77
CA PHE A 53 -13.40 -0.21 12.94
C PHE A 53 -13.84 -0.32 11.48
N GLU A 54 -14.09 -1.53 10.97
CA GLU A 54 -14.70 -1.71 9.64
C GLU A 54 -16.12 -1.12 9.59
N ALA A 55 -16.97 -1.42 10.58
CA ALA A 55 -18.29 -0.82 10.69
C ALA A 55 -18.22 0.72 10.76
N GLN A 56 -17.29 1.24 11.57
CA GLN A 56 -17.06 2.68 11.68
C GLN A 56 -16.59 3.32 10.36
N ILE A 57 -15.77 2.63 9.56
CA ILE A 57 -15.36 3.11 8.23
C ILE A 57 -16.61 3.34 7.36
N TYR A 58 -17.54 2.38 7.33
CA TYR A 58 -18.78 2.54 6.56
C TYR A 58 -19.63 3.72 7.08
N ASP A 59 -19.81 3.83 8.40
CA ASP A 59 -20.58 4.92 9.02
C ASP A 59 -19.98 6.30 8.76
N ASP A 60 -18.65 6.41 8.84
CA ASP A 60 -17.95 7.67 8.62
C ASP A 60 -18.02 8.08 7.14
N LEU A 61 -17.78 7.14 6.21
CA LEU A 61 -17.84 7.44 4.77
C LEU A 61 -19.25 7.80 4.29
N ALA A 62 -20.27 7.09 4.78
CA ALA A 62 -21.67 7.40 4.47
C ALA A 62 -22.06 8.78 5.03
N TRP A 63 -21.64 9.10 6.25
CA TRP A 63 -21.87 10.41 6.84
C TRP A 63 -21.17 11.54 6.07
N LEU A 64 -19.95 11.30 5.57
CA LEU A 64 -19.23 12.23 4.69
C LEU A 64 -19.90 12.43 3.31
N GLY A 65 -20.98 11.70 3.02
CA GLY A 65 -21.73 11.80 1.76
C GLY A 65 -21.13 11.01 0.60
N LEU A 66 -20.23 10.07 0.88
CA LEU A 66 -19.58 9.26 -0.15
C LEU A 66 -20.40 8.00 -0.42
N THR A 67 -20.59 7.66 -1.69
CA THR A 67 -21.23 6.41 -2.12
C THR A 67 -20.23 5.55 -2.89
N TRP A 68 -20.24 4.25 -2.65
CA TRP A 68 -19.34 3.29 -3.31
C TRP A 68 -20.11 2.09 -3.86
N GLU A 69 -19.48 1.38 -4.79
CA GLU A 69 -20.05 0.15 -5.35
C GLU A 69 -20.06 -1.00 -4.34
N THR A 70 -21.05 -1.88 -4.48
CA THR A 70 -21.18 -3.10 -3.67
C THR A 70 -21.22 -4.34 -4.59
N PRO A 71 -20.73 -5.51 -4.13
CA PRO A 71 -20.14 -5.76 -2.80
C PRO A 71 -18.77 -5.13 -2.61
N VAL A 72 -18.44 -4.78 -1.36
CA VAL A 72 -17.11 -4.28 -0.98
C VAL A 72 -16.13 -5.44 -0.92
N LEU A 73 -14.96 -5.28 -1.54
CA LEU A 73 -13.88 -6.27 -1.47
C LEU A 73 -13.22 -6.21 -0.09
N ARG A 74 -13.06 -7.36 0.56
CA ARG A 74 -12.19 -7.54 1.73
C ARG A 74 -11.00 -8.39 1.33
N GLN A 75 -9.80 -7.99 1.74
CA GLN A 75 -8.59 -8.71 1.36
C GLN A 75 -8.49 -10.07 2.06
N SER A 76 -9.01 -10.19 3.28
CA SER A 76 -9.09 -11.46 4.01
C SER A 76 -9.91 -12.53 3.28
N ASP A 77 -10.89 -12.14 2.45
CA ASP A 77 -11.66 -13.06 1.61
C ASP A 77 -10.89 -13.50 0.34
N ASN A 78 -9.79 -12.81 -0.02
CA ASN A 78 -9.02 -13.01 -1.24
C ASN A 78 -7.69 -13.78 -1.04
N MET A 79 -7.46 -14.39 0.11
CA MET A 79 -6.17 -15.01 0.44
C MET A 79 -5.71 -16.09 -0.56
N ASN A 80 -6.64 -16.84 -1.16
CA ASN A 80 -6.31 -17.84 -2.18
C ASN A 80 -5.75 -17.20 -3.46
N PHE A 81 -6.23 -16.01 -3.84
CA PHE A 81 -5.74 -15.28 -5.00
C PHE A 81 -4.29 -14.83 -4.79
N TYR A 82 -3.97 -14.32 -3.60
CA TYR A 82 -2.59 -13.93 -3.26
C TYR A 82 -1.65 -15.14 -3.19
N ARG A 83 -2.13 -16.27 -2.63
CA ARG A 83 -1.36 -17.52 -2.58
C ARG A 83 -0.97 -18.01 -3.98
N GLN A 84 -1.87 -17.94 -4.96
CA GLN A 84 -1.56 -18.35 -6.33
C GLN A 84 -0.44 -17.52 -6.97
N ALA A 85 -0.43 -16.20 -6.72
CA ALA A 85 0.65 -15.33 -7.19
C ALA A 85 1.98 -15.69 -6.51
N ILE A 86 1.97 -15.95 -5.20
CA ILE A 86 3.14 -16.41 -4.45
C ILE A 86 3.66 -17.74 -5.00
N ASP A 87 2.77 -18.72 -5.21
CA ASP A 87 3.14 -20.04 -5.75
C ASP A 87 3.79 -19.94 -7.13
N THR A 88 3.30 -19.02 -7.97
CA THR A 88 3.88 -18.75 -9.28
C THR A 88 5.30 -18.20 -9.16
N LEU A 89 5.48 -17.16 -8.34
CA LEU A 89 6.80 -16.55 -8.11
C LEU A 89 7.80 -17.52 -7.47
N TRP A 90 7.31 -18.39 -6.58
CA TRP A 90 8.10 -19.45 -5.96
C TRP A 90 8.60 -20.46 -6.99
N LYS A 91 7.70 -21.01 -7.82
CA LYS A 91 8.05 -21.97 -8.88
C LYS A 91 8.98 -21.37 -9.93
N SER A 92 8.90 -20.07 -10.17
CA SER A 92 9.83 -19.34 -11.04
C SER A 92 11.19 -19.07 -10.40
N GLY A 93 11.42 -19.46 -9.13
CA GLY A 93 12.67 -19.25 -8.41
C GLY A 93 12.97 -17.77 -8.15
N LEU A 94 11.93 -16.94 -8.07
CA LEU A 94 12.02 -15.49 -7.86
C LEU A 94 11.84 -15.09 -6.40
N THR A 95 11.40 -16.00 -5.54
CA THR A 95 11.27 -15.77 -4.10
C THR A 95 12.11 -16.76 -3.31
N TYR A 96 12.39 -16.41 -2.05
CA TYR A 96 13.07 -17.30 -1.11
C TYR A 96 12.56 -17.10 0.32
N PRO A 97 12.66 -18.13 1.19
CA PRO A 97 12.25 -18.03 2.58
C PRO A 97 13.28 -17.24 3.39
N CYS A 98 12.81 -16.32 4.22
CA CYS A 98 13.59 -15.56 5.17
C CYS A 98 13.18 -15.95 6.59
N ILE A 99 14.17 -16.37 7.37
CA ILE A 99 14.00 -16.73 8.79
C ILE A 99 14.55 -15.68 9.75
N CYS A 100 15.18 -14.61 9.22
CA CYS A 100 15.74 -13.53 10.02
C CYS A 100 14.66 -12.89 10.88
N ASN A 101 14.94 -12.80 12.18
CA ASN A 101 14.15 -12.00 13.10
C ASN A 101 14.63 -10.53 13.09
N ARG A 102 13.93 -9.65 13.80
CA ARG A 102 14.26 -8.21 13.85
C ARG A 102 15.66 -7.94 14.42
N ARG A 103 16.14 -8.74 15.38
CA ARG A 103 17.49 -8.61 15.93
C ARG A 103 18.54 -9.01 14.90
N ASP A 104 18.31 -10.09 14.15
CA ASP A 104 19.24 -10.52 13.08
C ASP A 104 19.38 -9.43 12.02
N LEU A 105 18.28 -8.80 11.63
CA LEU A 105 18.27 -7.67 10.71
C LEU A 105 19.04 -6.47 11.27
N GLN A 106 18.76 -6.08 12.52
CA GLN A 106 19.47 -4.98 13.17
C GLN A 106 20.97 -5.24 13.30
N ALA A 107 21.37 -6.45 13.69
CA ALA A 107 22.77 -6.84 13.81
C ALA A 107 23.50 -6.82 12.47
N ALA A 108 22.87 -7.37 11.41
CA ALA A 108 23.43 -7.36 10.06
C ALA A 108 23.58 -5.93 9.50
N LEU A 109 22.67 -5.02 9.84
CA LEU A 109 22.70 -3.61 9.44
C LEU A 109 23.63 -2.74 10.31
N SER A 110 24.06 -3.25 11.46
CA SER A 110 24.95 -2.55 12.40
C SER A 110 26.41 -3.02 12.28
N ALA A 111 26.70 -3.97 11.37
CA ALA A 111 28.06 -4.41 11.07
C ALA A 111 28.87 -3.26 10.43
N PRO A 112 30.18 -3.14 10.72
CA PRO A 112 30.99 -1.99 10.31
C PRO A 112 31.31 -2.05 8.81
N GLN A 113 30.35 -1.67 7.99
CA GLN A 113 30.63 -1.02 6.72
C GLN A 113 30.34 0.45 6.92
N GLU A 114 31.24 1.33 6.47
CA GLU A 114 31.09 2.78 6.52
C GLU A 114 29.81 3.20 5.77
N GLY A 115 28.68 3.25 6.48
CA GLY A 115 27.39 3.57 5.88
C GLY A 115 26.28 3.54 6.92
N ALA A 116 25.39 4.54 6.86
CA ALA A 116 24.17 4.55 7.66
C ALA A 116 23.27 3.36 7.28
N ILE A 117 22.42 2.90 8.21
CA ILE A 117 21.38 1.91 7.93
C ILE A 117 20.50 2.45 6.78
N LEU A 118 20.64 1.87 5.58
CA LEU A 118 19.79 2.23 4.46
C LEU A 118 18.36 1.79 4.76
N THR A 119 17.45 2.75 4.79
CA THR A 119 16.03 2.55 5.07
C THR A 119 15.27 2.84 3.79
N GLY A 120 14.48 1.86 3.34
CA GLY A 120 13.57 1.98 2.21
C GLY A 120 12.11 2.11 2.64
N PRO A 121 11.18 2.12 1.67
CA PRO A 121 9.76 2.34 1.93
C PRO A 121 9.07 1.22 2.74
N ASP A 122 9.60 0.00 2.76
CA ASP A 122 9.12 -1.13 3.60
C ASP A 122 10.01 -1.36 4.83
N GLY A 123 10.76 -0.33 5.24
CA GLY A 123 11.67 -0.36 6.38
C GLY A 123 13.13 -0.63 5.99
N PRO A 124 13.96 -1.15 6.92
CA PRO A 124 15.38 -1.35 6.65
C PRO A 124 15.63 -2.27 5.45
N ILE A 125 16.51 -1.84 4.54
CA ILE A 125 16.84 -2.59 3.33
C ILE A 125 17.45 -3.94 3.72
N TYR A 126 16.87 -5.02 3.21
CA TYR A 126 17.30 -6.36 3.60
C TYR A 126 18.72 -6.67 3.09
N PRO A 127 19.66 -7.10 3.95
CA PRO A 127 21.06 -7.33 3.55
C PRO A 127 21.30 -8.62 2.76
N GLY A 128 20.25 -9.41 2.46
CA GLY A 128 20.37 -10.61 1.64
C GLY A 128 20.85 -11.87 2.38
N THR A 129 20.89 -11.88 3.72
CA THR A 129 21.43 -12.99 4.53
C THR A 129 20.84 -14.37 4.20
N CYS A 130 19.55 -14.43 3.87
CA CYS A 130 18.83 -15.66 3.51
C CYS A 130 18.63 -15.84 2.00
N ARG A 131 19.28 -15.07 1.11
CA ARG A 131 19.02 -15.06 -0.35
C ARG A 131 19.44 -16.36 -1.08
N HIS A 132 19.44 -17.50 -0.38
CA HIS A 132 19.52 -18.81 -0.99
C HIS A 132 18.16 -19.17 -1.62
N VAL A 133 18.14 -19.53 -2.90
CA VAL A 133 16.91 -19.92 -3.59
C VAL A 133 16.74 -21.44 -3.49
N PRO A 134 15.67 -21.94 -2.86
CA PRO A 134 15.37 -23.37 -2.82
C PRO A 134 15.07 -23.95 -4.21
N ALA A 135 15.09 -25.28 -4.34
CA ALA A 135 14.66 -25.93 -5.58
C ALA A 135 13.16 -25.64 -5.85
N PRO A 136 12.76 -25.39 -7.11
CA PRO A 136 11.38 -24.99 -7.45
C PRO A 136 10.28 -25.94 -6.98
N ASP A 137 10.60 -27.24 -6.89
CA ASP A 137 9.65 -28.29 -6.50
C ASP A 137 9.52 -28.46 -4.98
N MET A 138 10.31 -27.73 -4.19
CA MET A 138 10.19 -27.74 -2.73
C MET A 138 8.90 -27.03 -2.31
N PRO A 139 8.20 -27.54 -1.27
CA PRO A 139 7.06 -26.82 -0.71
C PRO A 139 7.52 -25.48 -0.12
N ILE A 140 6.65 -24.48 -0.21
CA ILE A 140 6.84 -23.20 0.45
C ILE A 140 6.78 -23.42 1.97
N PRO A 141 7.81 -23.02 2.75
CA PRO A 141 7.76 -23.14 4.20
C PRO A 141 6.69 -22.22 4.80
N ASP A 142 5.82 -22.79 5.64
CA ASP A 142 4.80 -22.07 6.42
C ASP A 142 5.41 -21.25 7.57
N THR A 143 6.60 -21.63 8.04
CA THR A 143 7.30 -20.97 9.14
C THR A 143 8.25 -19.85 8.69
N ALA A 144 8.19 -19.35 7.46
CA ALA A 144 9.11 -18.33 6.95
C ALA A 144 8.36 -17.14 6.32
N ALA A 145 8.94 -15.95 6.40
CA ALA A 145 8.52 -14.87 5.53
C ALA A 145 9.05 -15.16 4.12
N LEU A 146 8.32 -14.79 3.08
CA LEU A 146 8.82 -14.90 1.70
C LEU A 146 9.27 -13.53 1.22
N ARG A 147 10.49 -13.48 0.69
CA ARG A 147 11.05 -12.27 0.08
C ARG A 147 11.20 -12.46 -1.42
N LEU A 148 10.99 -11.38 -2.15
CA LEU A 148 11.31 -11.26 -3.56
C LEU A 148 12.83 -11.14 -3.73
N ASN A 149 13.41 -12.00 -4.54
CA ASN A 149 14.83 -11.95 -4.89
C ASN A 149 15.08 -10.85 -5.93
N MET A 150 15.38 -9.65 -5.48
CA MET A 150 15.57 -8.52 -6.41
C MET A 150 16.73 -8.76 -7.37
N ALA A 151 17.78 -9.46 -6.96
CA ALA A 151 18.89 -9.80 -7.86
C ALA A 151 18.46 -10.68 -9.05
N ARG A 152 17.42 -11.51 -8.91
CA ARG A 152 16.84 -12.30 -10.01
C ARG A 152 15.74 -11.57 -10.77
N VAL A 153 15.02 -10.67 -10.10
CA VAL A 153 13.91 -9.92 -10.69
C VAL A 153 14.41 -8.78 -11.57
N LEU A 154 15.39 -8.00 -11.11
CA LEU A 154 15.85 -6.79 -11.80
C LEU A 154 16.25 -7.03 -13.28
N PRO A 155 16.96 -8.11 -13.64
CA PRO A 155 17.27 -8.41 -15.05
C PRO A 155 16.05 -8.70 -15.93
N LEU A 156 14.89 -9.01 -15.34
CA LEU A 156 13.65 -9.30 -16.05
C LEU A 156 12.81 -8.05 -16.31
N LEU A 157 13.02 -6.98 -15.53
CA LEU A 157 12.22 -5.77 -15.62
C LEU A 157 12.60 -4.94 -16.84
N ARG A 158 11.60 -4.36 -17.50
CA ARG A 158 11.73 -3.41 -18.60
C ARG A 158 10.80 -2.23 -18.29
N GLU A 159 11.16 -1.03 -18.78
CA GLU A 159 10.30 0.16 -18.74
C GLU A 159 9.73 0.46 -17.34
N LEU A 160 10.63 0.82 -16.43
CA LEU A 160 10.33 1.22 -15.06
C LEU A 160 9.94 2.70 -15.02
N ARG A 161 8.65 2.92 -15.29
CA ARG A 161 8.02 4.24 -15.31
C ARG A 161 6.60 4.19 -14.77
N TYR A 162 6.16 5.26 -14.12
CA TYR A 162 4.75 5.56 -13.89
C TYR A 162 4.44 7.04 -14.12
N THR A 163 3.16 7.38 -14.17
CA THR A 163 2.68 8.78 -14.27
C THR A 163 2.16 9.24 -12.92
N GLU A 164 2.67 10.37 -12.45
CA GLU A 164 2.23 11.08 -11.25
C GLU A 164 1.40 12.31 -11.63
N THR A 165 0.33 12.60 -10.89
CA THR A 165 -0.58 13.73 -11.14
C THR A 165 -0.88 14.58 -9.91
N GLY A 166 -0.35 14.20 -8.74
CA GLY A 166 -0.50 14.87 -7.47
C GLY A 166 0.56 15.94 -7.22
N THR A 167 1.21 15.90 -6.05
CA THR A 167 2.15 16.95 -5.61
C THR A 167 3.35 17.11 -6.53
N ASP A 168 3.85 16.01 -7.10
CA ASP A 168 5.06 15.96 -7.91
C ASP A 168 4.72 15.46 -9.31
N ALA A 169 3.78 16.14 -9.97
CA ALA A 169 3.20 15.72 -11.24
C ALA A 169 4.26 15.59 -12.37
N GLY A 170 4.17 14.50 -13.13
CA GLY A 170 5.09 14.22 -14.21
C GLY A 170 5.25 12.72 -14.49
N ALA A 171 6.04 12.40 -15.50
CA ALA A 171 6.54 11.05 -15.67
C ALA A 171 7.66 10.80 -14.66
N VAL A 172 7.56 9.70 -13.91
CA VAL A 172 8.59 9.27 -12.97
C VAL A 172 9.27 8.05 -13.55
N ASP A 173 10.51 8.23 -13.98
CA ASP A 173 11.42 7.19 -14.46
C ASP A 173 12.35 6.75 -13.34
N PHE A 174 12.66 5.45 -13.28
CA PHE A 174 13.66 4.91 -12.38
C PHE A 174 14.31 3.67 -12.99
N SER A 175 15.50 3.33 -12.52
CA SER A 175 16.32 2.26 -13.07
C SER A 175 16.42 1.07 -12.11
N ALA A 176 16.91 -0.06 -12.62
CA ALA A 176 17.23 -1.21 -11.79
C ALA A 176 18.33 -0.89 -10.74
N GLU A 177 19.22 0.05 -11.06
CA GLU A 177 20.26 0.52 -10.14
C GLU A 177 19.65 1.27 -8.96
N ASP A 178 18.72 2.19 -9.22
CA ASP A 178 17.99 2.93 -8.18
C ASP A 178 17.29 1.98 -7.21
N LEU A 179 16.66 0.92 -7.72
CA LEU A 179 15.94 -0.07 -6.89
C LEU A 179 16.87 -0.89 -5.99
N THR A 180 18.09 -1.18 -6.46
CA THR A 180 19.08 -1.94 -5.69
C THR A 180 19.51 -1.18 -4.44
N GLN A 181 19.59 0.15 -4.53
CA GLN A 181 20.01 1.03 -3.45
C GLN A 181 18.87 1.45 -2.53
N THR A 182 17.61 1.38 -2.99
CA THR A 182 16.45 1.97 -2.28
C THR A 182 15.43 0.97 -1.73
N LEU A 183 15.31 -0.24 -2.31
CA LEU A 183 14.25 -1.19 -1.92
C LEU A 183 14.77 -2.46 -1.23
N GLY A 184 15.84 -3.06 -1.73
CA GLY A 184 16.27 -4.40 -1.33
C GLY A 184 15.21 -5.48 -1.56
N ASP A 185 15.39 -6.64 -0.94
CA ASP A 185 14.49 -7.80 -1.13
C ASP A 185 13.16 -7.63 -0.38
N ILE A 186 12.11 -7.26 -1.12
CA ILE A 186 10.75 -6.92 -0.63
C ILE A 186 10.06 -8.15 -0.02
N VAL A 187 9.33 -7.96 1.09
CA VAL A 187 8.51 -9.04 1.68
C VAL A 187 7.20 -9.20 0.89
N LEU A 188 6.95 -10.41 0.36
CA LEU A 188 5.70 -10.77 -0.34
C LEU A 188 4.72 -11.56 0.51
N ALA A 189 5.22 -12.29 1.52
CA ALA A 189 4.39 -12.98 2.49
C ALA A 189 5.02 -12.91 3.87
N ARG A 190 4.21 -12.57 4.88
CA ARG A 190 4.63 -12.66 6.29
C ARG A 190 4.14 -13.99 6.88
N ARG A 191 4.91 -14.55 7.83
CA ARG A 191 4.65 -15.83 8.49
C ARG A 191 3.18 -16.00 8.91
N ASP A 192 2.64 -15.00 9.60
CA ASP A 192 1.31 -15.10 10.21
C ASP A 192 0.17 -14.51 9.35
N MET A 193 0.50 -13.95 8.18
CA MET A 193 -0.48 -13.27 7.32
C MET A 193 -0.64 -13.93 5.95
N GLY A 194 0.34 -14.70 5.47
CA GLY A 194 0.28 -15.39 4.17
C GLY A 194 0.36 -14.47 2.94
N THR A 195 0.40 -13.15 3.11
CA THR A 195 0.62 -12.14 2.05
C THR A 195 1.33 -10.91 2.64
N SER A 196 1.55 -9.88 1.84
CA SER A 196 2.00 -8.55 2.25
C SER A 196 1.11 -7.47 1.65
N TYR A 197 1.11 -6.29 2.28
CA TYR A 197 0.42 -5.10 1.76
C TYR A 197 0.77 -4.84 0.29
N HIS A 198 2.06 -4.87 -0.06
CA HIS A 198 2.51 -4.58 -1.41
C HIS A 198 1.97 -5.55 -2.45
N LEU A 199 1.94 -6.85 -2.14
CA LEU A 199 1.42 -7.85 -3.07
C LEU A 199 -0.11 -7.78 -3.19
N SER A 200 -0.82 -7.70 -2.07
CA SER A 200 -2.28 -7.66 -2.08
C SER A 200 -2.81 -6.43 -2.82
N VAL A 201 -2.23 -5.25 -2.58
CA VAL A 201 -2.66 -3.99 -3.24
C VAL A 201 -2.52 -4.06 -4.76
N VAL A 202 -1.38 -4.52 -5.29
CA VAL A 202 -1.18 -4.53 -6.76
C VAL A 202 -2.08 -5.54 -7.45
N LEU A 203 -2.34 -6.69 -6.80
CA LEU A 203 -3.23 -7.72 -7.32
C LEU A 203 -4.68 -7.25 -7.31
N ASP A 204 -5.14 -6.67 -6.20
CA ASP A 204 -6.52 -6.16 -6.10
C ASP A 204 -6.75 -4.93 -6.99
N ASP A 205 -5.78 -4.01 -7.08
CA ASP A 205 -5.90 -2.84 -7.98
C ASP A 205 -6.04 -3.30 -9.44
N ALA A 206 -5.28 -4.31 -9.86
CA ALA A 206 -5.43 -4.90 -11.19
C ALA A 206 -6.77 -5.63 -11.38
N ALA A 207 -7.19 -6.45 -10.41
CA ALA A 207 -8.43 -7.21 -10.46
C ALA A 207 -9.69 -6.34 -10.47
N GLN A 208 -9.68 -5.21 -9.73
CA GLN A 208 -10.76 -4.24 -9.69
C GLN A 208 -10.75 -3.26 -10.87
N GLY A 209 -9.71 -3.30 -11.71
CA GLY A 209 -9.54 -2.39 -12.86
C GLY A 209 -9.28 -0.94 -12.43
N ILE A 210 -8.56 -0.73 -11.31
CA ILE A 210 -8.18 0.59 -10.83
C ILE A 210 -7.30 1.27 -11.89
N THR A 211 -7.70 2.46 -12.32
CA THR A 211 -6.93 3.24 -13.29
C THR A 211 -6.18 4.39 -12.64
N HIS A 212 -6.67 4.87 -11.49
CA HIS A 212 -6.06 5.98 -10.74
C HIS A 212 -5.94 5.64 -9.25
N VAL A 213 -4.72 5.61 -8.75
CA VAL A 213 -4.41 5.39 -7.33
C VAL A 213 -4.21 6.74 -6.65
N VAL A 214 -5.24 7.18 -5.94
CA VAL A 214 -5.24 8.43 -5.16
C VAL A 214 -4.91 8.10 -3.70
N ARG A 215 -3.79 8.61 -3.18
CA ARG A 215 -3.33 8.35 -1.80
C ARG A 215 -2.38 9.42 -1.27
N GLY A 216 -2.05 9.40 0.01
CA GLY A 216 -1.14 10.37 0.62
C GLY A 216 0.29 10.25 0.08
N ALA A 217 0.98 11.39 -0.05
CA ALA A 217 2.37 11.45 -0.52
C ALA A 217 3.40 10.73 0.39
N ASP A 218 3.01 10.31 1.58
CA ASP A 218 3.82 9.41 2.41
C ASP A 218 3.96 8.00 1.85
N LEU A 219 3.10 7.61 0.90
CA LEU A 219 3.16 6.33 0.19
C LEU A 219 3.85 6.44 -1.18
N ALA A 220 4.39 7.61 -1.54
CA ALA A 220 5.01 7.84 -2.85
C ALA A 220 6.21 6.90 -3.08
N GLU A 221 7.10 6.74 -2.11
CA GLU A 221 8.27 5.85 -2.22
C GLU A 221 7.87 4.37 -2.40
N ALA A 222 6.79 3.93 -1.76
CA ALA A 222 6.25 2.58 -1.91
C ALA A 222 5.74 2.29 -3.33
N THR A 223 5.50 3.32 -4.15
CA THR A 223 5.09 3.17 -5.55
C THR A 223 6.14 2.44 -6.38
N LEU A 224 7.43 2.60 -6.06
CA LEU A 224 8.49 1.88 -6.78
C LEU A 224 8.34 0.36 -6.61
N ILE A 225 8.03 -0.09 -5.39
CA ILE A 225 7.72 -1.49 -5.09
C ILE A 225 6.50 -1.94 -5.94
N HIS A 226 5.44 -1.14 -5.93
CA HIS A 226 4.20 -1.49 -6.64
C HIS A 226 4.40 -1.59 -8.15
N VAL A 227 5.17 -0.68 -8.77
CA VAL A 227 5.48 -0.74 -10.20
C VAL A 227 6.39 -1.94 -10.53
N VAL A 228 7.36 -2.28 -9.68
CA VAL A 228 8.16 -3.51 -9.84
C VAL A 228 7.26 -4.75 -9.86
N LEU A 229 6.34 -4.86 -8.90
CA LEU A 229 5.43 -6.01 -8.83
C LEU A 229 4.45 -6.03 -10.02
N GLN A 230 3.95 -4.87 -10.45
CA GLN A 230 3.08 -4.77 -11.62
C GLN A 230 3.81 -5.25 -12.88
N ARG A 231 5.04 -4.80 -13.12
CA ARG A 231 5.85 -5.24 -14.27
C ARG A 231 6.16 -6.73 -14.19
N LEU A 232 6.55 -7.21 -13.01
CA LEU A 232 6.91 -8.61 -12.81
C LEU A 232 5.72 -9.56 -13.04
N LEU A 233 4.54 -9.18 -12.58
CA LEU A 233 3.30 -9.97 -12.68
C LEU A 233 2.50 -9.67 -13.96
N ASN A 234 3.05 -8.86 -14.87
CA ASN A 234 2.39 -8.42 -16.10
C ASN A 234 1.00 -7.80 -15.86
N LEU A 235 0.90 -6.94 -14.84
CA LEU A 235 -0.30 -6.21 -14.46
C LEU A 235 -0.27 -4.78 -15.02
N PRO A 236 -1.44 -4.15 -15.24
CA PRO A 236 -1.52 -2.74 -15.58
C PRO A 236 -0.88 -1.86 -14.49
N THR A 237 -0.22 -0.79 -14.91
CA THR A 237 0.22 0.29 -13.99
C THR A 237 -0.80 1.41 -14.02
N PRO A 238 -1.47 1.71 -12.90
CA PRO A 238 -2.38 2.85 -12.82
C PRO A 238 -1.60 4.17 -12.87
N VAL A 239 -2.32 5.25 -13.14
CA VAL A 239 -1.83 6.61 -12.87
C VAL A 239 -1.85 6.81 -11.35
N TYR A 240 -0.79 7.37 -10.80
CA TYR A 240 -0.72 7.71 -9.38
C TYR A 240 -1.05 9.19 -9.16
N HIS A 241 -1.71 9.46 -8.04
CA HIS A 241 -2.03 10.79 -7.57
C HIS A 241 -1.70 10.85 -6.08
N HIS A 242 -0.48 11.28 -5.76
CA HIS A 242 -0.02 11.48 -4.40
C HIS A 242 -0.43 12.87 -3.92
N HIS A 243 -1.44 12.93 -3.07
CA HIS A 243 -1.93 14.20 -2.54
C HIS A 243 -1.13 14.65 -1.31
N ARG A 244 -1.17 15.95 -1.02
CA ARG A 244 -0.54 16.52 0.18
C ARG A 244 -1.06 15.85 1.46
N LEU A 245 -0.23 15.83 2.48
CA LEU A 245 -0.61 15.31 3.80
C LEU A 245 -1.34 16.38 4.60
N ILE A 246 -2.42 15.99 5.27
CA ILE A 246 -3.11 16.86 6.22
C ILE A 246 -2.26 16.98 7.49
N ARG A 247 -2.02 18.23 7.90
CA ARG A 247 -1.21 18.62 9.05
C ARG A 247 -2.07 19.43 10.02
N ASP A 248 -1.72 19.41 11.29
CA ASP A 248 -2.32 20.30 12.29
C ASP A 248 -1.76 21.73 12.19
N ASP A 249 -2.29 22.64 13.01
CA ASP A 249 -1.89 24.05 13.07
C ASP A 249 -0.40 24.24 13.43
N ALA A 250 0.23 23.23 14.05
CA ALA A 250 1.65 23.20 14.36
C ALA A 250 2.51 22.59 13.23
N GLY A 251 1.91 22.26 12.08
CA GLY A 251 2.55 21.65 10.93
C GLY A 251 2.88 20.15 11.09
N LYS A 252 2.45 19.51 12.19
CA LYS A 252 2.68 18.09 12.45
C LYS A 252 1.65 17.24 11.71
N ARG A 253 2.08 16.10 11.17
CA ARG A 253 1.19 15.16 10.47
C ARG A 253 0.14 14.59 11.43
N LEU A 254 -1.13 14.63 11.05
CA LEU A 254 -2.22 14.11 11.88
C LEU A 254 -2.12 12.60 12.07
N ALA A 255 -1.75 11.83 11.04
CA ALA A 255 -1.62 10.37 11.10
C ALA A 255 -0.55 9.83 12.08
N LYS A 256 0.37 10.68 12.56
CA LYS A 256 1.44 10.30 13.51
C LYS A 256 1.14 10.73 14.97
N ARG A 257 -0.06 11.25 15.26
CA ARG A 257 -0.51 11.40 16.66
C ARG A 257 -1.31 10.15 17.01
N ASP A 258 -0.98 9.52 18.14
CA ASP A 258 -1.85 8.54 18.81
C ASP A 258 -3.21 9.12 19.24
N ASP A 259 -3.41 10.42 18.99
CA ASP A 259 -4.57 11.24 19.34
C ASP A 259 -5.11 12.01 18.11
N ALA A 260 -4.90 11.45 16.90
CA ALA A 260 -5.52 11.99 15.70
C ALA A 260 -7.03 11.96 15.87
N ARG A 261 -7.66 13.14 15.90
CA ARG A 261 -9.09 13.27 16.14
C ARG A 261 -9.88 12.49 15.09
N ALA A 262 -10.69 11.54 15.55
CA ALA A 262 -11.52 10.71 14.71
C ALA A 262 -12.62 11.51 14.00
N ILE A 263 -13.02 11.10 12.79
CA ILE A 263 -14.14 11.69 12.05
C ILE A 263 -15.44 11.65 12.86
N ALA A 264 -15.72 10.50 13.51
CA ALA A 264 -16.85 10.38 14.43
C ALA A 264 -16.87 11.46 15.55
N LYS A 265 -15.70 11.94 16.01
CA LYS A 265 -15.62 13.02 17.00
C LYS A 265 -15.86 14.41 16.40
N TYR A 266 -15.54 14.64 15.13
CA TYR A 266 -15.97 15.89 14.47
C TYR A 266 -17.49 15.91 14.31
N ARG A 267 -18.07 14.79 13.87
CA ARG A 267 -19.53 14.61 13.79
C ARG A 267 -20.23 14.83 15.13
N ALA A 268 -19.73 14.21 16.20
CA ALA A 268 -20.31 14.33 17.54
C ALA A 268 -20.28 15.77 18.09
N ASP A 269 -19.25 16.54 17.72
CA ASP A 269 -19.10 17.94 18.14
C ASP A 269 -19.84 18.92 17.18
N GLY A 270 -20.66 18.40 16.26
CA GLY A 270 -21.56 19.19 15.41
C GLY A 270 -20.99 19.69 14.09
N ALA A 271 -19.79 19.25 13.69
CA ALA A 271 -19.28 19.54 12.35
C ALA A 271 -20.16 18.89 11.28
N THR A 272 -20.22 19.48 10.10
CA THR A 272 -20.89 18.95 8.90
C THR A 272 -19.87 18.36 7.91
N PRO A 273 -20.30 17.54 6.93
CA PRO A 273 -19.41 17.10 5.85
C PRO A 273 -18.77 18.26 5.07
N GLY A 274 -19.49 19.37 4.91
CA GLY A 274 -18.96 20.59 4.31
C GLY A 274 -17.81 21.20 5.12
N ASP A 275 -17.92 21.20 6.46
CA ASP A 275 -16.83 21.64 7.34
C ASP A 275 -15.61 20.74 7.19
N ILE A 276 -15.79 19.42 7.07
CA ILE A 276 -14.66 18.49 6.84
C ILE A 276 -13.99 18.78 5.50
N ARG A 277 -14.76 18.99 4.41
CA ARG A 277 -14.22 19.38 3.09
C ARG A 277 -13.38 20.65 3.20
N ALA A 278 -13.90 21.68 3.87
CA ALA A 278 -13.19 22.93 4.10
C ALA A 278 -11.88 22.72 4.91
N MET A 279 -11.92 21.94 5.99
CA MET A 279 -10.73 21.61 6.81
C MET A 279 -9.65 20.88 6.02
N VAL A 280 -10.04 20.00 5.09
CA VAL A 280 -9.08 19.29 4.22
C VAL A 280 -8.75 20.04 2.94
N GLY A 281 -9.26 21.26 2.77
CA GLY A 281 -8.99 22.13 1.62
C GLY A 281 -9.56 21.64 0.30
N LEU A 282 -10.68 20.91 0.33
CA LEU A 282 -11.50 20.60 -0.83
C LEU A 282 -12.60 21.66 -0.96
N SER A 283 -12.92 22.06 -2.19
CA SER A 283 -14.05 22.96 -2.46
C SER A 283 -15.38 22.23 -2.19
N GLY A 284 -16.35 22.99 -1.65
CA GLY A 284 -17.72 22.54 -1.38
C GLY A 284 -18.49 22.19 -2.64
#